data_AF-A0A661RQL8-F1
#
_entry.id   AF-A0A661RQL8-F1
#
_cell.length_a   1.000
_cell.length_b   1.000
_cell.length_c   1.000
_cell.angle_alpha   90.00
_cell.angle_beta   90.00
_cell.angle_gamma   90.00
#
_symmetry.space_group_name_H-M   'P 1'
#
loop_
_entity.id
_entity.type
_entity.pdbx_description
1 polymer ?
#
loop_
_entity_poly.entity_id
_entity_poly.type
_entity_poly.pdbx_seq_one_letter_code
_entity_poly.pdbx_strand_id
1 'polypeptide(L)'
;MEEMTFVQKIILDSDCESFKQAIISNLRSDREDPIFEELEAYSWRVNSWEPEYAQKIINELKTRGEVITKKINGYPRYFLVKS
;
A
#
# COMPACT_ATOMS: atom_id res chain seq x y z
N MET A 1 3.18 18.35 17.01
CA MET A 1 2.50 17.73 15.86
C MET A 1 2.81 18.65 14.70
N GLU A 2 3.76 18.29 13.84
CA GLU A 2 4.05 19.12 12.66
C GLU A 2 2.87 19.06 11.70
N GLU A 3 2.38 20.22 11.29
CA GLU A 3 1.35 20.30 10.25
C GLU A 3 1.96 19.89 8.91
N MET A 4 1.35 18.89 8.28
CA MET A 4 1.73 18.45 6.95
C MET A 4 1.37 19.53 5.94
N THR A 5 2.32 19.92 5.09
CA THR A 5 2.07 20.90 4.04
C THR A 5 1.08 20.36 3.01
N PHE A 6 0.38 21.26 2.30
CA PHE A 6 -0.56 20.89 1.24
C PHE A 6 0.11 20.01 0.15
N VAL A 7 1.36 20.32 -0.22
CA VAL A 7 2.13 19.54 -1.21
C VAL A 7 2.42 18.14 -0.70
N GLN A 8 2.86 18.00 0.56
CA GLN A 8 3.11 16.69 1.17
C GLN A 8 1.84 15.84 1.24
N LYS A 9 0.68 16.45 1.48
CA LYS A 9 -0.60 15.75 1.48
C LYS A 9 -0.96 15.21 0.09
N ILE A 10 -0.78 15.99 -0.97
CA ILE A 10 -1.03 15.53 -2.35
C ILE A 10 -0.12 14.35 -2.70
N ILE A 11 1.16 14.42 -2.33
CA ILE A 11 2.11 13.33 -2.58
C ILE A 11 1.67 12.07 -1.83
N LEU A 12 1.34 12.21 -0.54
CA LEU A 12 0.85 11.11 0.29
C LEU A 12 -0.39 10.44 -0.31
N ASP A 13 -1.37 11.23 -0.75
CA ASP A 13 -2.60 10.70 -1.36
C ASP A 13 -2.30 9.97 -2.68
N SER A 14 -1.40 10.51 -3.50
CA SER A 14 -0.95 9.87 -4.75
C SER A 14 -0.21 8.55 -4.51
N ASP A 15 0.62 8.48 -3.47
CA ASP A 15 1.33 7.25 -3.09
C ASP A 15 0.37 6.21 -2.49
N CYS A 16 -0.59 6.64 -1.67
CA CYS A 16 -1.66 5.77 -1.19
C CYS A 16 -2.43 5.12 -2.36
N GLU A 17 -2.80 5.90 -3.38
CA GLU A 17 -3.45 5.37 -4.57
C GLU A 17 -2.54 4.41 -5.34
N SER A 18 -1.25 4.72 -5.46
CA SER A 18 -0.27 3.85 -6.14
C SER A 18 -0.15 2.49 -5.46
N PHE A 19 -0.19 2.44 -4.12
CA PHE A 19 -0.20 1.19 -3.37
C PHE A 19 -1.48 0.38 -3.61
N LYS A 20 -2.66 1.03 -3.60
CA LYS A 20 -3.93 0.36 -3.91
C LYS A 20 -3.96 -0.21 -5.33
N GLN A 21 -3.43 0.51 -6.31
CA GLN A 21 -3.32 0.03 -7.68
C GLN A 21 -2.37 -1.17 -7.80
N ALA A 22 -1.30 -1.23 -7.00
CA ALA A 22 -0.43 -2.41 -6.95
C ALA A 22 -1.21 -3.65 -6.45
N ILE A 23 -2.05 -3.50 -5.42
CA ILE A 23 -2.92 -4.58 -4.92
C ILE A 23 -3.89 -5.03 -6.03
N ILE A 24 -4.56 -4.10 -6.71
CA ILE A 24 -5.50 -4.42 -7.81
C ILE A 24 -4.78 -5.16 -8.93
N SER A 25 -3.57 -4.73 -9.29
CA SER A 25 -2.78 -5.33 -10.37
C SER A 25 -2.35 -6.75 -10.04
N ASN A 26 -1.98 -7.00 -8.77
CA ASN A 26 -1.65 -8.33 -8.28
C ASN A 26 -2.89 -9.25 -8.31
N LEU A 27 -4.05 -8.79 -7.81
CA LEU A 27 -5.31 -9.54 -7.82
C LEU A 27 -5.78 -9.91 -9.24
N ARG A 28 -5.56 -9.03 -10.23
CA ARG A 28 -5.86 -9.31 -11.65
C ARG A 28 -4.99 -10.40 -12.26
N SER A 29 -3.89 -10.75 -11.61
CA SER A 29 -2.95 -11.78 -12.06
C SER A 29 -3.23 -13.15 -11.42
N ASP A 30 -4.48 -13.37 -10.95
CA ASP A 30 -4.94 -14.57 -10.23
C ASP A 30 -4.11 -14.91 -8.97
N ARG A 31 -3.43 -13.92 -8.40
CA ARG A 31 -2.74 -14.06 -7.11
C ARG A 31 -3.68 -13.60 -6.01
N GLU A 32 -4.08 -14.56 -5.18
CA GLU A 32 -4.85 -14.26 -3.98
C GLU A 32 -3.88 -13.79 -2.88
N ASP A 33 -4.27 -12.71 -2.20
CA ASP A 33 -3.63 -12.18 -1.00
C ASP A 33 -2.16 -11.71 -1.23
N PRO A 34 -1.90 -10.53 -1.82
CA PRO A 34 -0.52 -10.11 -2.09
C PRO A 34 0.32 -9.90 -0.82
N ILE A 35 1.59 -10.34 -0.85
CA ILE A 35 2.65 -9.86 0.07
C ILE A 35 3.33 -8.61 -0.50
N PHE A 36 4.09 -7.89 0.32
CA PHE A 36 4.69 -6.60 -0.09
C PHE A 36 5.67 -6.78 -1.25
N GLU A 37 6.49 -7.82 -1.21
CA GLU A 37 7.49 -8.14 -2.22
C GLU A 37 6.87 -8.37 -3.61
N GLU A 38 5.63 -8.89 -3.64
CA GLU A 38 4.90 -9.02 -4.90
C GLU A 38 4.38 -7.67 -5.37
N LEU A 39 3.88 -6.81 -4.46
CA LEU A 39 3.42 -5.47 -4.81
C LEU A 39 4.56 -4.61 -5.37
N GLU A 40 5.78 -4.74 -4.83
CA GLU A 40 6.99 -4.11 -5.36
C GLU A 40 7.25 -4.55 -6.80
N ALA A 41 7.18 -5.85 -7.09
CA ALA A 41 7.45 -6.39 -8.42
C ALA A 41 6.48 -5.86 -9.50
N TYR A 42 5.25 -5.50 -9.12
CA TYR A 42 4.21 -5.01 -10.05
C TYR A 42 4.07 -3.49 -10.09
N SER A 43 4.78 -2.75 -9.23
CA SER A 43 4.71 -1.28 -9.20
C SER A 43 6.09 -0.68 -8.99
N TRP A 44 6.66 -0.12 -10.06
CA TRP A 44 7.95 0.59 -10.03
C TRP A 44 7.99 1.67 -8.94
N ARG A 45 6.83 2.30 -8.67
CA ARG A 45 6.68 3.32 -7.65
C ARG A 45 6.79 2.72 -6.24
N VAL A 46 6.10 1.60 -5.98
CA VAL A 46 6.22 0.89 -4.70
C VAL A 46 7.63 0.33 -4.50
N ASN A 47 8.23 -0.23 -5.55
CA ASN A 47 9.61 -0.76 -5.53
C ASN A 47 10.65 0.32 -5.21
N SER A 48 10.39 1.58 -5.56
CA SER A 48 11.30 2.69 -5.29
C SER A 48 11.22 3.23 -3.86
N TRP A 49 10.28 2.74 -3.04
CA TRP A 49 10.10 3.26 -1.68
C TRP A 49 11.07 2.64 -0.69
N GLU A 50 11.68 3.49 0.12
CA GLU A 50 12.37 3.04 1.33
C GLU A 50 11.38 2.29 2.25
N PRO A 51 11.82 1.23 2.96
CA PRO A 51 10.94 0.41 3.80
C PRO A 51 10.12 1.22 4.82
N GLU A 52 10.73 2.22 5.45
CA GLU A 52 10.06 3.10 6.42
C GLU A 52 8.97 3.95 5.76
N TYR A 53 9.21 4.42 4.53
CA TYR A 53 8.25 5.19 3.77
C TYR A 53 7.07 4.33 3.34
N ALA A 54 7.33 3.14 2.82
CA ALA A 54 6.28 2.18 2.48
C ALA A 54 5.41 1.86 3.70
N GLN A 55 6.01 1.65 4.87
CA GLN A 55 5.28 1.41 6.11
C GLN A 55 4.41 2.60 6.52
N LYS A 56 4.85 3.84 6.28
CA LYS A 56 4.05 5.05 6.49
C LYS A 56 2.81 5.06 5.58
N ILE A 57 2.96 4.76 4.29
CA ILE A 57 1.82 4.67 3.35
C ILE A 57 0.82 3.60 3.79
N ILE A 58 1.31 2.42 4.16
CA ILE A 58 0.48 1.31 4.63
C ILE A 58 -0.29 1.70 5.91
N ASN A 59 0.38 2.36 6.86
CA ASN A 59 -0.25 2.81 8.10
C ASN A 59 -1.31 3.89 7.86
N GLU A 60 -1.05 4.80 6.92
CA GLU A 60 -2.01 5.80 6.50
C GLU A 60 -3.27 5.15 5.91
N LEU A 61 -3.10 4.22 4.95
CA LEU A 61 -4.22 3.49 4.35
C LEU A 61 -5.02 2.66 5.36
N LYS A 62 -4.36 2.06 6.35
CA LYS A 62 -5.02 1.38 7.48
C LYS A 62 -5.82 2.34 8.34
N THR A 63 -5.25 3.50 8.64
CA THR A 63 -5.90 4.55 9.44
C THR A 63 -7.15 5.07 8.73
N ARG A 64 -7.11 5.16 7.40
CA ARG A 64 -8.27 5.51 6.55
C ARG A 64 -9.29 4.38 6.40
N GLY A 65 -8.96 3.15 6.82
CA GLY A 65 -9.81 1.98 6.65
C GLY A 65 -9.89 1.47 5.20
N GLU A 66 -8.94 1.86 4.34
CA GLU A 66 -8.92 1.48 2.91
C GLU A 66 -8.19 0.15 2.67
N VAL A 67 -7.24 -0.19 3.55
CA VAL A 67 -6.47 -1.44 3.49
C VAL A 67 -6.50 -2.13 4.83
N ILE A 68 -6.70 -3.46 4.81
CA ILE A 68 -6.44 -4.33 5.96
C ILE A 68 -5.22 -5.21 5.69
N THR A 69 -4.52 -5.58 6.76
CA THR A 69 -3.45 -6.58 6.70
C THR A 69 -3.84 -7.79 7.52
N LYS A 70 -3.65 -8.99 6.96
CA LYS A 70 -3.77 -10.26 7.68
C LYS A 70 -2.45 -11.02 7.59
N LYS A 71 -2.12 -11.79 8.62
CA LYS A 71 -0.95 -12.67 8.59
C LYS A 71 -1.39 -14.05 8.09
N ILE A 72 -0.88 -14.49 6.94
CA ILE A 72 -1.18 -15.79 6.33
C ILE A 72 0.14 -16.47 6.01
N ASN A 73 0.32 -17.71 6.48
CA ASN A 73 1.56 -18.48 6.32
C ASN A 73 2.83 -17.73 6.77
N GLY A 74 2.72 -16.89 7.81
CA GLY A 74 3.84 -16.13 8.35
C GLY A 74 4.05 -14.74 7.73
N TYR A 75 3.41 -14.44 6.60
CA TYR A 75 3.62 -13.19 5.87
C TYR A 75 2.46 -12.19 6.05
N PRO A 76 2.73 -10.88 6.14
CA PRO A 76 1.69 -9.86 6.07
C PRO A 76 1.15 -9.78 4.65
N ARG A 77 -0.17 -9.90 4.52
CA ARG A 77 -0.90 -9.90 3.26
C ARG A 77 -1.87 -8.73 3.23
N TYR A 78 -1.99 -8.05 2.09
CA TYR A 78 -2.69 -6.78 1.97
C TYR A 78 -3.99 -6.91 1.17
N PHE A 79 -5.08 -6.35 1.71
CA PHE A 79 -6.40 -6.45 1.10
C PHE A 79 -7.05 -5.07 1.05
N LEU A 80 -7.64 -4.74 -0.09
CA LEU A 80 -8.53 -3.59 -0.20
C LEU A 80 -9.82 -3.86 0.55
N VAL A 81 -10.25 -2.89 1.36
CA VAL A 81 -11.60 -2.86 1.91
C VAL A 81 -12.51 -2.38 0.78
N LYS A 82 -13.48 -3.20 0.35
CA LYS A 82 -14.47 -2.78 -0.65
C LYS A 82 -15.20 -1.54 -0.12
N SER A 83 -15.06 -0.43 -0.84
CA SER A 83 -15.95 0.73 -0.76
C SER A 83 -17.28 0.42 -1.45
#